data_AF-A0A7C4YU26-F1
#
_entry.id   AF-A0A7C4YU26-F1
#
_cell.length_a   1.000
_cell.length_b   1.000
_cell.length_c   1.000
_cell.angle_alpha   90.00
_cell.angle_beta   90.00
_cell.angle_gamma   90.00
#
_symmetry.space_group_name_H-M   'P 1'
#
loop_
_entity.id
_entity.type
_entity.pdbx_description
1 polymer ?
#
loop_
_entity_poly.entity_id
_entity_poly.type
_entity_poly.pdbx_seq_one_letter_code
_entity_poly.pdbx_strand_id
1 'polypeptide(L)'
;MRDKETELARFREKRERFMALTERAISEESDEKFIEILTERSAILRPLIEQNIDQSWVREEDLRKEEKILKRLENIRKKTLSEMENLSKRKNLLRSYHPISPFPSMPAFFEKEE
;
A
#
# COMPACT_ATOMS: atom_id res chain seq x y z
N MET A 1 24.76 35.73 7.49
CA MET A 1 25.61 34.71 6.82
C MET A 1 25.45 33.30 7.43
N ARG A 2 25.27 33.15 8.75
CA ARG A 2 25.06 31.85 9.43
C ARG A 2 23.78 31.08 9.03
N ASP A 3 22.76 31.77 8.52
CA ASP A 3 21.47 31.14 8.20
C ASP A 3 21.52 30.31 6.90
N LYS A 4 22.29 30.74 5.91
CA LYS A 4 22.40 30.02 4.63
C LYS A 4 23.16 28.70 4.74
N GLU A 5 24.21 28.67 5.56
CA GLU A 5 25.00 27.45 5.81
C GLU A 5 24.20 26.39 6.56
N THR A 6 23.37 26.81 7.52
CA THR A 6 22.49 25.91 8.27
C THR A 6 21.33 25.39 7.43
N GLU A 7 20.76 26.19 6.54
CA GLU A 7 19.77 25.75 5.56
C GLU A 7 20.35 24.73 4.56
N LEU A 8 21.55 24.99 4.04
CA LEU A 8 22.26 24.06 3.15
C LEU A 8 22.57 22.73 3.84
N ALA A 9 22.99 22.75 5.10
CA ALA A 9 23.25 21.54 5.87
C ALA A 9 21.97 20.71 6.08
N ARG A 10 20.87 21.36 6.47
CA ARG A 10 19.55 20.71 6.62
C ARG A 10 19.04 20.11 5.30
N PHE A 11 19.28 20.80 4.19
CA PHE A 11 18.92 20.30 2.87
C PHE A 11 19.72 19.04 2.50
N ARG A 12 21.04 19.04 2.74
CA ARG A 12 21.90 17.86 2.52
C ARG A 12 21.45 16.66 3.33
N GLU A 13 21.17 16.86 4.62
CA GLU A 13 20.67 15.80 5.51
C GLU A 13 19.34 15.21 4.98
N LYS A 14 18.38 16.06 4.62
CA LYS A 14 17.10 15.61 4.04
C LYS A 14 17.30 14.83 2.75
N ARG A 15 18.20 15.28 1.88
CA ARG A 15 18.54 14.60 0.63
C ARG A 15 19.15 13.22 0.90
N GLU A 16 20.15 13.13 1.76
CA GLU A 16 20.79 11.85 2.10
C GLU A 16 19.78 10.86 2.68
N ARG A 17 18.90 11.33 3.56
CA ARG A 17 17.83 10.52 4.13
C ARG A 17 16.83 10.06 3.06
N PHE A 18 16.46 10.93 2.11
CA PHE A 18 15.60 10.57 0.98
C PHE A 18 16.23 9.46 0.12
N MET A 19 17.53 9.58 -0.19
CA MET A 19 18.26 8.58 -0.95
C MET A 19 18.34 7.25 -0.21
N ALA A 20 18.64 7.28 1.10
CA ALA A 20 18.68 6.08 1.92
C ALA A 20 17.32 5.36 1.97
N LEU A 21 16.21 6.10 2.09
CA LEU A 21 14.87 5.51 2.06
C LEU A 21 14.53 4.92 0.68
N THR A 22 15.01 5.54 -0.40
CA THR A 22 14.81 5.04 -1.77
C THR A 22 15.52 3.71 -1.98
N GLU A 23 16.78 3.57 -1.53
CA GLU A 23 17.50 2.30 -1.57
C GLU A 23 16.80 1.23 -0.72
N ARG A 24 16.40 1.59 0.52
CA ARG A 24 15.67 0.68 1.41
C ARG A 24 14.37 0.18 0.77
N ALA A 25 13.61 1.07 0.12
CA ALA A 25 12.37 0.72 -0.56
C ALA A 25 12.59 -0.28 -1.72
N ILE A 26 13.72 -0.18 -2.42
CA ILE A 26 14.07 -1.10 -3.50
C ILE A 26 14.46 -2.47 -2.95
N SER A 27 15.18 -2.52 -1.84
CA SER A 27 15.64 -3.78 -1.23
C SER A 27 14.59 -4.49 -0.38
N GLU A 28 13.55 -3.79 0.08
CA GLU A 28 12.55 -4.35 0.99
C GLU A 28 11.68 -5.37 0.27
N GLU A 29 11.49 -6.56 0.84
CA GLU A 29 10.69 -7.61 0.20
C GLU A 29 9.21 -7.53 0.60
N SER A 30 8.94 -7.05 1.83
CA SER A 30 7.57 -6.96 2.35
C SER A 30 6.81 -5.78 1.74
N ASP A 31 5.63 -6.04 1.18
CA ASP A 31 4.75 -4.98 0.65
C ASP A 31 4.34 -3.96 1.73
N GLU A 32 4.05 -4.41 2.96
CA GLU A 32 3.65 -3.52 4.07
C GLU A 32 4.78 -2.54 4.44
N LYS A 33 5.97 -3.07 4.77
CA LYS A 33 7.16 -2.26 5.06
C LYS A 33 7.56 -1.36 3.90
N PHE A 34 7.39 -1.83 2.65
CA PHE A 34 7.63 -0.99 1.48
C PHE A 34 6.72 0.25 1.49
N ILE A 35 5.42 0.10 1.76
CA ILE A 35 4.48 1.23 1.87
C ILE A 35 4.82 2.15 3.05
N GLU A 36 5.24 1.60 4.18
CA GLU A 36 5.70 2.39 5.34
C GLU A 36 6.92 3.26 4.97
N ILE A 37 7.94 2.67 4.36
CA ILE A 37 9.14 3.37 3.90
C ILE A 37 8.77 4.48 2.90
N LEU A 38 7.84 4.23 1.97
CA LEU A 38 7.38 5.25 1.03
C LEU A 38 6.63 6.39 1.70
N THR A 39 5.89 6.09 2.78
CA THR A 39 5.18 7.09 3.57
C THR A 39 6.17 8.00 4.30
N GLU A 40 7.19 7.41 4.96
CA GLU A 40 8.30 8.16 5.57
C GLU A 40 9.03 9.01 4.53
N ARG A 41 9.30 8.45 3.36
CA ARG A 41 9.95 9.14 2.24
C ARG A 41 9.14 10.34 1.77
N SER A 42 7.81 10.21 1.69
CA SER A 42 6.92 11.30 1.29
C SER A 42 6.92 12.47 2.28
N ALA A 43 7.07 12.18 3.57
CA ALA A 43 7.13 13.21 4.61
C ALA A 43 8.37 14.11 4.48
N ILE A 44 9.46 13.59 3.90
CA ILE A 44 10.68 14.36 3.61
C ILE A 44 10.50 15.22 2.35
N LEU A 45 9.83 14.68 1.33
CA LEU A 45 9.63 15.37 0.05
C LEU A 45 8.65 16.54 0.13
N ARG A 46 7.55 16.42 0.87
CA ARG A 46 6.51 17.48 0.94
C ARG A 46 7.08 18.85 1.32
N PRO A 47 7.87 19.00 2.39
CA PRO A 47 8.48 20.28 2.72
C PRO A 47 9.46 20.80 1.65
N LEU A 48 10.13 19.91 0.92
CA LEU A 48 11.08 20.31 -0.13
C LEU A 48 10.35 20.86 -1.37
N ILE A 49 9.20 20.28 -1.70
CA ILE A 49 8.33 20.73 -2.79
C ILE A 49 7.68 22.08 -2.42
N GLU A 50 7.17 22.21 -1.20
CA GLU A 50 6.57 23.45 -0.70
C GLU A 50 7.57 24.62 -0.66
N GLN A 51 8.86 24.32 -0.49
CA GLN A 51 9.95 25.30 -0.50
C GLN A 51 10.47 25.63 -1.92
N ASN A 52 9.88 25.08 -2.98
CA ASN A 52 10.31 25.25 -4.38
C ASN A 52 11.82 25.03 -4.56
N ILE A 53 12.39 24.06 -3.84
CA ILE A 53 13.82 23.79 -3.92
C ILE A 53 14.13 23.17 -5.29
N ASP A 54 15.18 23.70 -5.93
CA ASP A 54 15.67 23.19 -7.20
C ASP A 54 16.02 21.70 -7.11
N GLN A 55 15.52 20.93 -8.08
CA GLN A 55 15.69 19.48 -8.18
C GLN A 55 16.84 19.08 -9.11
N SER A 56 17.68 20.03 -9.54
CA SER A 56 18.87 19.79 -10.38
C SER A 56 19.89 18.78 -9.81
N TRP A 57 19.76 18.41 -8.54
CA TRP A 57 20.58 17.38 -7.88
C TRP A 57 20.15 15.95 -8.18
N VAL A 58 18.97 15.74 -8.77
CA VAL A 58 18.43 14.43 -9.16
C VAL A 58 19.16 13.93 -10.39
N ARG A 59 19.74 12.72 -10.31
CA ARG A 59 20.45 12.10 -11.43
C ARG A 59 19.56 11.14 -12.20
N GLU A 60 19.96 10.77 -13.40
CA GLU A 60 19.21 9.82 -14.23
C GLU A 60 19.07 8.45 -13.54
N GLU A 61 20.09 8.01 -12.79
CA GLU A 61 20.01 6.77 -12.02
C GLU A 61 18.94 6.83 -10.92
N ASP A 62 18.69 8.01 -10.36
CA ASP A 62 17.67 8.21 -9.34
C ASP A 62 16.27 8.13 -9.95
N LEU A 63 16.10 8.65 -11.18
CA LEU A 63 14.86 8.49 -11.92
C LEU A 63 14.54 7.01 -12.23
N ARG A 64 15.54 6.22 -12.63
CA ARG A 64 15.37 4.78 -12.86
C ARG A 64 14.99 4.02 -11.58
N LYS A 65 15.46 4.47 -10.42
CA LYS A 65 15.05 3.93 -9.13
C LYS A 65 13.58 4.24 -8.84
N GLU A 66 13.14 5.47 -9.11
CA GLU A 66 11.74 5.85 -8.99
C GLU A 66 10.82 5.05 -9.93
N GLU A 67 11.23 4.79 -11.16
CA GLU A 67 10.48 3.93 -12.09
C GLU A 67 10.25 2.52 -11.53
N LYS A 68 11.27 1.92 -10.90
CA LYS A 68 11.14 0.61 -10.25
C LYS A 68 10.13 0.65 -9.10
N ILE A 69 10.17 1.71 -8.29
CA ILE A 69 9.26 1.92 -7.16
C ILE A 69 7.82 2.10 -7.66
N LEU A 70 7.62 2.90 -8.71
CA LEU A 70 6.32 3.10 -9.35
C LEU A 70 5.76 1.79 -9.92
N LYS A 71 6.60 1.01 -10.61
CA LYS A 71 6.19 -0.29 -11.15
C LYS A 71 5.76 -1.25 -10.05
N ARG A 72 6.47 -1.27 -8.92
CA ARG A 72 6.09 -2.08 -7.76
C ARG A 72 4.77 -1.63 -7.15
N LEU A 73 4.57 -0.32 -6.97
CA LEU A 73 3.30 0.24 -6.50
C LEU A 73 2.13 -0.15 -7.40
N GLU A 74 2.33 -0.12 -8.72
CA GLU A 74 1.30 -0.53 -9.67
C GLU A 74 0.95 -2.01 -9.53
N ASN A 75 1.96 -2.87 -9.31
CA ASN A 75 1.75 -4.29 -9.06
C ASN A 75 0.98 -4.54 -7.76
N ILE A 76 1.34 -3.85 -6.68
CA ILE A 76 0.62 -3.91 -5.39
C ILE A 76 -0.83 -3.48 -5.60
N ARG A 77 -1.06 -2.35 -6.29
CA ARG A 77 -2.42 -1.86 -6.61
C ARG A 77 -3.25 -2.91 -7.35
N LYS A 78 -2.68 -3.55 -8.39
CA LYS A 78 -3.36 -4.60 -9.17
C LYS A 78 -3.71 -5.81 -8.30
N LYS A 79 -2.77 -6.25 -7.44
CA LYS A 79 -2.97 -7.35 -6.49
C LYS A 79 -4.11 -7.05 -5.52
N THR A 80 -4.09 -5.88 -4.88
CA THR A 80 -5.14 -5.45 -3.94
C THR A 80 -6.51 -5.40 -4.61
N LEU A 81 -6.62 -4.84 -5.83
CA LEU A 81 -7.88 -4.81 -6.56
C LEU A 81 -8.42 -6.22 -6.85
N SER A 82 -7.55 -7.14 -7.27
CA SER A 82 -7.94 -8.54 -7.50
C SER A 82 -8.42 -9.22 -6.22
N GLU A 83 -7.73 -8.99 -5.09
CA GLU A 83 -8.14 -9.51 -3.79
C GLU A 83 -9.52 -8.98 -3.36
N MET A 84 -9.78 -7.68 -3.56
CA MET A 84 -11.09 -7.07 -3.29
C MET A 84 -12.21 -7.64 -4.16
N GLU A 85 -11.96 -7.87 -5.45
CA GLU A 85 -12.92 -8.51 -6.35
C GLU A 85 -13.22 -9.95 -5.90
N ASN A 86 -12.19 -10.70 -5.52
CA ASN A 86 -12.34 -12.07 -5.03
C ASN A 86 -13.14 -12.12 -3.72
N LEU A 87 -12.88 -11.21 -2.78
CA LEU A 87 -13.67 -11.08 -1.55
C LEU A 87 -15.12 -10.72 -1.85
N SER A 88 -15.36 -9.81 -2.80
CA SER A 88 -16.72 -9.44 -3.23
C SER A 88 -17.48 -10.63 -3.83
N LYS A 89 -16.81 -11.41 -4.69
CA LYS A 89 -17.37 -12.65 -5.25
C LYS A 89 -17.68 -13.67 -4.15
N ARG A 90 -16.75 -13.90 -3.20
CA ARG A 90 -16.97 -14.80 -2.05
C ARG A 90 -18.14 -14.36 -1.19
N LYS A 91 -18.28 -13.07 -0.90
CA LYS A 91 -19.42 -12.51 -0.16
C LYS A 91 -20.75 -12.75 -0.88
N ASN A 92 -20.78 -12.57 -2.20
CA ASN A 92 -21.97 -12.82 -3.01
C ASN A 92 -22.31 -14.32 -3.08
N LEU A 93 -21.29 -15.19 -3.15
CA LEU A 93 -21.47 -16.64 -3.06
C LEU A 93 -22.06 -17.06 -1.71
N LEU A 94 -21.56 -16.51 -0.60
CA LEU A 94 -22.13 -16.78 0.73
C LEU A 94 -23.56 -16.26 0.89
N ARG A 95 -23.90 -15.12 0.25
CA ARG A 95 -25.29 -14.60 0.23
C ARG A 95 -26.24 -15.44 -0.62
N SER A 96 -25.75 -15.99 -1.74
CA SER A 96 -26.52 -16.87 -2.61
C SER A 96 -26.58 -18.31 -2.09
N TYR A 97 -25.72 -18.66 -1.13
CA TYR A 97 -25.86 -19.86 -0.31
C TYR A 97 -27.04 -19.70 0.64
N HIS A 98 -28.26 -19.86 0.13
CA HIS A 98 -29.38 -20.29 0.96
C HIS A 98 -29.03 -21.71 1.44
N PRO A 99 -28.99 -21.99 2.75
CA PRO A 99 -29.10 -23.38 3.17
C PRO A 99 -30.42 -23.88 2.60
N ILE A 100 -30.36 -24.78 1.62
CA ILE A 100 -31.51 -25.58 1.20
C ILE A 100 -31.77 -26.52 2.38
N SER A 101 -32.38 -25.97 3.42
CA SER A 101 -33.02 -26.71 4.47
C SER A 101 -34.50 -26.59 4.17
N PRO A 102 -35.13 -27.58 3.51
CA PRO A 102 -36.28 -28.11 4.20
C PRO A 102 -35.69 -28.76 5.46
N PHE A 103 -35.99 -28.20 6.63
CA PHE A 103 -36.03 -29.07 7.80
C PHE A 103 -36.87 -30.27 7.35
N PRO A 104 -36.36 -31.51 7.38
CA PRO A 104 -37.22 -32.65 7.10
C PRO A 104 -38.39 -32.50 8.07
N SER A 105 -39.60 -32.39 7.54
CA SER A 105 -40.82 -32.35 8.34
C SER A 105 -40.69 -33.46 9.37
N MET A 106 -40.70 -33.12 10.66
CA MET A 106 -40.62 -34.13 11.72
C MET A 106 -41.65 -35.22 11.38
N PRO A 107 -41.23 -36.49 11.29
CA PRO A 107 -42.16 -37.55 10.94
C PRO A 107 -43.30 -37.53 11.96
N ALA A 108 -44.53 -37.46 11.46
CA ALA A 108 -45.75 -37.51 12.25
C ALA A 108 -45.85 -38.89 12.92
N PHE A 109 -45.14 -39.08 14.04
CA PHE A 109 -45.22 -40.29 14.86
C PHE A 109 -46.10 -40.12 16.10
N PHE A 110 -46.98 -39.12 16.12
CA PHE A 110 -47.97 -38.95 17.18
C PHE A 110 -49.34 -38.61 16.62
N GLU A 111 -49.90 -39.55 15.86
CA GLU A 111 -51.33 -39.83 15.92
C GLU A 111 -51.47 -41.30 16.34
N LYS A 112 -51.69 -41.52 17.63
CA LYS A 112 -52.35 -42.72 18.12
C LYS A 112 -53.67 -42.25 18.69
N GLU A 113 -54.72 -42.44 17.89
CA GLU A 113 -56.07 -42.59 18.40
C GLU A 113 -56.11 -43.87 19.26
N GLU A 114 -56.33 -43.69 20.56
CA GLU A 114 -57.31 -44.40 21.42
C GLU A 114 -57.11 -43.97 22.89
#